data_AF-A0A1Q7L182-F1
#
_entry.id   AF-A0A1Q7L182-F1
#
_cell.length_a   1.000
_cell.length_b   1.000
_cell.length_c   1.000
_cell.angle_alpha   90.00
_cell.angle_beta   90.00
_cell.angle_gamma   90.00
#
_symmetry.space_group_name_H-M   'P 1'
#
loop_
_entity.id
_entity.type
_entity.pdbx_description
1 polymer ?
#
loop_
_entity_poly.entity_id
_entity_poly.type
_entity_poly.pdbx_seq_one_letter_code
_entity_poly.pdbx_strand_id
1 'polypeptide(L)'
;MVGQFTTFLTGVAADSDCSVKSLPILSEAEGHELLETWNATDTAILAGLSMHGYFERQVEDTPDAVAVVCRDQKLTYRELNVRANQLARYLRKGGVGPDIMVGIAADRSIEMVVGLLGILKAGGAYVPMDPTYPKDRIAFMLEDSKAALLVTQQSLLSRLPNQQVSLVCLDADWPEIARENSDNVDSGIEPRNLAYVIYTSGSTGKPKGVMVEHHNVTNFFTGMDQRIGEEPGVWLAVTSISFDISVLELFWTLARGFKVVLVTDEDRMAAPQSPGRKVSHGRSLDHDYSLVSQTKAHGVTHLQCTPSLARMMADQPGGIETLTRLKRLMLGGEALPADLLSRLHGSNGAAGRLHHYRQTDCQHAGVCG
;
A
#
# COMPACT_ATOMS: atom_id res chain seq x y z
N MET A 1 -35.40 -8.98 17.26
CA MET A 1 -36.03 -10.32 17.14
C MET A 1 -37.56 -10.28 17.07
N VAL A 2 -38.29 -9.78 18.08
CA VAL A 2 -39.78 -9.76 18.01
C VAL A 2 -40.33 -8.92 16.84
N GLY A 3 -39.72 -7.75 16.58
CA GLY A 3 -40.08 -6.91 15.42
C GLY A 3 -39.88 -7.63 14.09
N GLN A 4 -38.70 -8.19 13.86
CA GLN A 4 -38.36 -8.96 12.66
C GLN A 4 -39.27 -10.17 12.44
N PHE A 5 -39.63 -10.89 13.52
CA PHE A 5 -40.58 -12.01 13.44
C PHE A 5 -41.98 -11.53 13.03
N THR A 6 -42.40 -10.37 13.51
CA THR A 6 -43.67 -9.74 13.12
C THR A 6 -43.67 -9.34 11.65
N THR A 7 -42.58 -8.72 11.17
CA THR A 7 -42.40 -8.37 9.75
C THR A 7 -42.50 -9.60 8.86
N PHE A 8 -41.80 -10.67 9.24
CA PHE A 8 -41.84 -11.94 8.52
C PHE A 8 -43.25 -12.53 8.44
N LEU A 9 -43.96 -12.64 9.57
CA LEU A 9 -45.32 -13.16 9.60
C LEU A 9 -46.30 -12.28 8.80
N THR A 10 -46.11 -10.97 8.81
CA THR A 10 -46.91 -10.03 8.01
C THR A 10 -46.69 -10.26 6.51
N GLY A 11 -45.44 -10.49 6.10
CA GLY A 11 -45.11 -10.84 4.71
C GLY A 11 -45.77 -12.17 4.27
N VAL A 12 -45.71 -13.20 5.11
CA VAL A 12 -46.36 -14.50 4.83
C VAL A 12 -47.88 -14.34 4.69
N ALA A 13 -48.49 -13.51 5.54
CA ALA A 13 -49.94 -13.27 5.51
C ALA A 13 -50.38 -12.45 4.29
N ALA A 14 -49.51 -11.59 3.76
CA ALA A 14 -49.80 -10.75 2.59
C ALA A 14 -49.72 -11.52 1.26
N ASP A 15 -48.81 -12.50 1.16
CA ASP A 15 -48.69 -13.38 0.00
C ASP A 15 -48.20 -14.77 0.44
N SER A 16 -49.13 -15.72 0.54
CA SER A 16 -48.84 -17.08 1.02
C SER A 16 -48.14 -17.96 -0.01
N ASP A 17 -48.16 -17.59 -1.29
CA ASP A 17 -47.56 -18.37 -2.38
C ASP A 17 -46.16 -17.86 -2.75
N CYS A 18 -45.71 -16.74 -2.16
CA CYS A 18 -44.38 -16.21 -2.41
C CYS A 18 -43.26 -17.12 -1.89
N SER A 19 -42.08 -16.99 -2.50
CA SER A 19 -40.91 -17.72 -2.01
C SER A 19 -40.52 -17.23 -0.63
N VAL A 20 -40.19 -18.15 0.30
CA VAL A 20 -39.67 -17.77 1.62
C VAL A 20 -38.44 -16.86 1.53
N LYS A 21 -37.64 -16.98 0.46
CA LYS A 21 -36.45 -16.15 0.22
C LYS A 21 -36.76 -14.67 -0.07
N SER A 22 -37.98 -14.34 -0.50
CA SER A 22 -38.40 -12.97 -0.82
C SER A 22 -39.15 -12.28 0.32
N LEU A 23 -39.41 -12.99 1.42
CA LEU A 23 -40.12 -12.42 2.56
C LEU A 23 -39.24 -11.40 3.30
N PRO A 24 -39.80 -10.24 3.67
CA PRO A 24 -39.05 -9.24 4.43
C PRO A 24 -38.80 -9.74 5.85
N ILE A 25 -37.55 -9.65 6.29
CA ILE A 25 -37.15 -9.93 7.68
C ILE A 25 -36.96 -8.62 8.44
N LEU A 26 -36.35 -7.63 7.80
CA LEU A 26 -36.12 -6.31 8.37
C LEU A 26 -37.38 -5.48 8.25
N SER A 27 -37.77 -4.80 9.34
CA SER A 27 -38.74 -3.72 9.26
C SER A 27 -38.22 -2.59 8.36
N GLU A 28 -39.12 -1.73 7.87
CA GLU A 28 -38.76 -0.55 7.08
C GLU A 28 -37.77 0.35 7.84
N ALA A 29 -37.98 0.55 9.15
CA ALA A 29 -37.09 1.33 10.00
C ALA A 29 -35.69 0.70 10.12
N GLU A 30 -35.60 -0.62 10.35
CA GLU A 30 -34.31 -1.33 10.37
C GLU A 30 -33.63 -1.29 8.99
N GLY A 31 -34.42 -1.42 7.92
CA GLY A 31 -33.93 -1.31 6.54
C GLY A 31 -33.34 0.06 6.25
N HIS A 32 -34.07 1.13 6.59
CA HIS A 32 -33.60 2.50 6.43
C HIS A 32 -32.35 2.79 7.26
N GLU A 33 -32.31 2.34 8.52
CA GLU A 33 -31.13 2.50 9.37
C GLU A 33 -29.89 1.80 8.79
N LEU A 34 -30.04 0.56 8.33
CA LEU A 34 -28.94 -0.25 7.79
C LEU A 34 -28.49 0.18 6.39
N LEU A 35 -29.42 0.58 5.53
CA LEU A 35 -29.16 0.84 4.11
C LEU A 35 -28.90 2.31 3.81
N GLU A 36 -29.52 3.24 4.54
CA GLU A 36 -29.40 4.67 4.30
C GLU A 36 -28.59 5.33 5.41
N THR A 37 -29.04 5.27 6.66
CA THR A 37 -28.41 6.02 7.77
C THR A 37 -26.95 5.62 7.99
N TRP A 38 -26.65 4.31 8.04
CA TRP A 38 -25.28 3.84 8.25
C TRP A 38 -24.40 3.95 7.00
N ASN A 39 -24.99 4.07 5.80
CA ASN A 39 -24.26 4.20 4.53
C ASN A 39 -24.25 5.64 3.98
N ALA A 40 -24.75 6.62 4.73
CA ALA A 40 -24.68 8.04 4.39
C ALA A 40 -23.23 8.57 4.54
N THR A 41 -22.32 8.04 3.72
CA THR A 41 -20.87 8.31 3.75
C THR A 41 -20.42 9.27 2.66
N ASP A 42 -21.36 9.93 1.98
CA ASP A 42 -21.09 10.87 0.89
C ASP A 42 -20.13 11.97 1.38
N THR A 43 -18.96 12.01 0.75
CA THR A 43 -17.91 12.99 1.05
C THR A 43 -17.42 13.58 -0.27
N ALA A 44 -17.20 14.89 -0.30
CA ALA A 44 -16.61 15.54 -1.47
C ALA A 44 -15.16 15.07 -1.66
N ILE A 45 -14.85 14.55 -2.84
CA ILE A 45 -13.49 14.19 -3.27
C ILE A 45 -12.95 15.37 -4.08
N LEU A 46 -11.65 15.66 -3.98
CA LEU A 46 -11.01 16.60 -4.91
C LEU A 46 -11.07 16.01 -6.32
N ALA A 47 -12.06 16.48 -7.09
CA ALA A 47 -12.34 15.94 -8.40
C ALA A 47 -11.15 16.11 -9.35
N GLY A 48 -10.85 15.06 -10.11
CA GLY A 48 -9.93 15.11 -11.25
C GLY A 48 -8.45 14.91 -10.96
N LEU A 49 -8.02 14.78 -9.69
CA LEU A 49 -6.62 14.43 -9.40
C LEU A 49 -6.39 12.92 -9.50
N SER A 50 -5.30 12.53 -10.15
CA SER A 50 -4.76 11.17 -10.13
C SER A 50 -4.00 10.90 -8.82
N MET A 51 -3.67 9.63 -8.56
CA MET A 51 -2.90 9.21 -7.39
C MET A 51 -1.57 9.97 -7.28
N HIS A 52 -0.82 10.10 -8.39
CA HIS A 52 0.43 10.86 -8.44
C HIS A 52 0.21 12.37 -8.45
N GLY A 53 -0.94 12.87 -8.91
CA GLY A 53 -1.28 14.30 -8.87
C GLY A 53 -1.37 14.84 -7.44
N TYR A 54 -1.87 14.03 -6.49
CA TYR A 54 -1.81 14.39 -5.07
C TYR A 54 -0.37 14.49 -4.55
N PHE A 55 0.53 13.60 -5.00
CA PHE A 55 1.95 13.69 -4.67
C PHE A 55 2.60 14.94 -5.28
N GLU A 56 2.32 15.27 -6.54
CA GLU A 56 2.85 16.47 -7.19
C GLU A 56 2.46 17.75 -6.47
N ARG A 57 1.20 17.85 -6.04
CA ARG A 57 0.74 18.97 -5.21
C ARG A 57 1.53 19.05 -3.90
N GLN A 58 1.73 17.93 -3.22
CA GLN A 58 2.52 17.90 -1.98
C GLN A 58 3.99 18.31 -2.20
N VAL A 59 4.55 18.00 -3.37
CA VAL A 59 5.90 18.45 -3.76
C VAL A 59 5.97 19.96 -3.88
N GLU A 60 4.92 20.61 -4.37
CA GLU A 60 4.83 22.08 -4.42
C GLU A 60 4.73 22.69 -3.01
N ASP A 61 3.99 22.04 -2.12
CA ASP A 61 3.76 22.52 -0.76
C ASP A 61 5.00 22.40 0.14
N THR A 62 5.74 21.28 0.07
CA THR A 62 6.91 21.02 0.95
C THR A 62 8.11 20.41 0.22
N PRO A 63 8.65 21.08 -0.82
CA PRO A 63 9.63 20.48 -1.73
C PRO A 63 10.92 20.01 -1.05
N ASP A 64 11.38 20.73 -0.02
CA ASP A 64 12.66 20.48 0.63
C ASP A 64 12.52 19.58 1.87
N ALA A 65 11.30 19.17 2.22
CA ALA A 65 11.06 18.17 3.26
C ALA A 65 11.53 16.78 2.79
N VAL A 66 12.01 15.95 3.73
CA VAL A 66 12.43 14.58 3.42
C VAL A 66 11.20 13.71 3.16
N ALA A 67 11.07 13.21 1.93
CA ALA A 67 9.96 12.36 1.52
C ALA A 67 10.19 10.90 1.86
N VAL A 68 11.37 10.36 1.51
CA VAL A 68 11.68 8.94 1.66
C VAL A 68 13.08 8.73 2.22
N VAL A 69 13.22 7.74 3.09
CA VAL A 69 14.48 7.30 3.69
C VAL A 69 14.57 5.78 3.54
N CYS A 70 15.73 5.29 3.11
CA CYS A 70 16.06 3.86 3.09
C CYS A 70 17.51 3.69 3.52
N ARG A 71 17.72 3.12 4.71
CA ARG A 71 19.05 3.07 5.36
C ARG A 71 19.68 4.47 5.41
N ASP A 72 20.89 4.63 4.89
CA ASP A 72 21.64 5.91 4.90
C ASP A 72 21.22 6.88 3.77
N GLN A 73 20.39 6.42 2.84
CA GLN A 73 19.93 7.24 1.73
C GLN A 73 18.61 7.93 2.07
N LYS A 74 18.46 9.16 1.59
CA LYS A 74 17.22 9.93 1.70
C LYS A 74 17.02 10.77 0.45
N LEU A 75 15.77 11.02 0.08
CA LEU A 75 15.39 12.03 -0.91
C LEU A 75 14.38 12.99 -0.31
N THR A 76 14.50 14.26 -0.69
CA THR A 76 13.44 15.25 -0.50
C THR A 76 12.27 15.00 -1.46
N TYR A 77 11.13 15.66 -1.21
CA TYR A 77 9.99 15.64 -2.13
C TYR A 77 10.39 16.09 -3.55
N ARG A 78 11.16 17.18 -3.65
CA ARG A 78 11.68 17.69 -4.93
C ARG A 78 12.55 16.66 -5.63
N GLU A 79 13.52 16.09 -4.92
CA GLU A 79 14.45 15.12 -5.50
C GLU A 79 13.73 13.84 -5.97
N LEU A 80 12.80 13.33 -5.16
CA LEU A 80 11.98 12.18 -5.52
C LEU A 80 11.13 12.47 -6.77
N ASN A 81 10.52 13.65 -6.84
CA ASN A 81 9.70 14.06 -7.98
C ASN A 81 10.52 14.19 -9.27
N VAL A 82 11.70 14.82 -9.20
CA VAL A 82 12.63 14.93 -10.34
C VAL A 82 12.98 13.55 -10.90
N ARG A 83 13.39 12.62 -10.03
CA ARG A 83 13.75 11.26 -10.44
C ARG A 83 12.57 10.51 -11.05
N ALA A 84 11.37 10.64 -10.46
CA ALA A 84 10.17 10.00 -10.97
C ALA A 84 9.73 10.58 -12.33
N ASN A 85 9.85 11.90 -12.54
CA ASN A 85 9.55 12.55 -13.82
C ASN A 85 10.50 12.11 -14.94
N GLN A 86 11.79 11.99 -14.63
CA GLN A 86 12.79 11.49 -15.57
C GLN A 86 12.48 10.05 -16.01
N LEU A 87 12.20 9.17 -15.04
CA LEU A 87 11.78 7.81 -15.34
C LEU A 87 10.48 7.80 -16.15
N ALA A 88 9.50 8.62 -15.79
CA ALA A 88 8.23 8.69 -16.51
C ALA A 88 8.41 9.02 -18.00
N ARG A 89 9.25 10.01 -18.33
CA ARG A 89 9.55 10.36 -19.73
C ARG A 89 10.26 9.23 -20.47
N TYR A 90 11.20 8.57 -19.81
CA TYR A 90 11.89 7.42 -20.37
C TYR A 90 10.90 6.28 -20.68
N LEU A 91 10.00 5.96 -19.74
CA LEU A 91 8.96 4.95 -19.91
C LEU A 91 7.97 5.31 -21.03
N ARG A 92 7.59 6.59 -21.18
CA ARG A 92 6.73 7.04 -22.29
C ARG A 92 7.38 6.84 -23.66
N LYS A 93 8.70 7.01 -23.78
CA LYS A 93 9.44 6.66 -25.02
C LYS A 93 9.38 5.17 -25.32
N GLY A 94 9.28 4.34 -24.27
CA GLY A 94 9.02 2.90 -24.36
C GLY A 94 7.56 2.51 -24.62
N GLY A 95 6.66 3.48 -24.82
CA GLY A 95 5.25 3.25 -25.14
C GLY A 95 4.31 3.19 -23.94
N VAL A 96 4.76 3.54 -22.74
CA VAL A 96 3.87 3.62 -21.56
C VAL A 96 2.93 4.82 -21.66
N GLY A 97 1.67 4.61 -21.28
CA GLY A 97 0.59 5.58 -21.25
C GLY A 97 -0.65 5.01 -20.54
N PRO A 98 -1.80 5.69 -20.61
CA PRO A 98 -3.04 5.25 -19.97
C PRO A 98 -3.40 3.78 -20.24
N ASP A 99 -3.76 3.06 -19.17
CA ASP A 99 -4.11 1.63 -19.15
C ASP A 99 -3.03 0.66 -19.67
N ILE A 100 -1.80 1.13 -19.91
CA ILE A 100 -0.66 0.27 -20.20
C ILE A 100 -0.10 -0.29 -18.89
N MET A 101 -0.13 -1.61 -18.77
CA MET A 101 0.42 -2.31 -17.61
C MET A 101 1.94 -2.39 -17.68
N VAL A 102 2.57 -2.04 -16.57
CA VAL A 102 4.02 -2.09 -16.40
C VAL A 102 4.35 -2.98 -15.20
N GLY A 103 5.03 -4.08 -15.44
CA GLY A 103 5.54 -4.94 -14.37
C GLY A 103 6.58 -4.20 -13.55
N ILE A 104 6.61 -4.40 -12.23
CA ILE A 104 7.70 -3.93 -11.38
C ILE A 104 8.15 -5.02 -10.41
N ALA A 105 9.42 -5.40 -10.51
CA ALA A 105 10.08 -6.36 -9.63
C ALA A 105 11.35 -5.72 -9.05
N ALA A 106 11.25 -5.18 -7.84
CA ALA A 106 12.32 -4.46 -7.18
C ALA A 106 12.37 -4.81 -5.69
N ASP A 107 13.59 -4.83 -5.13
CA ASP A 107 13.78 -4.86 -3.68
C ASP A 107 13.38 -3.50 -3.10
N ARG A 108 13.02 -3.47 -1.81
CA ARG A 108 12.68 -2.21 -1.13
C ARG A 108 13.86 -1.27 -1.10
N SER A 109 13.75 -0.20 -1.86
CA SER A 109 14.74 0.86 -1.95
C SER A 109 14.10 2.18 -2.40
N ILE A 110 14.89 3.24 -2.48
CA ILE A 110 14.45 4.52 -3.04
C ILE A 110 14.09 4.34 -4.52
N GLU A 111 14.85 3.54 -5.25
CA GLU A 111 14.62 3.23 -6.66
C GLU A 111 13.26 2.57 -6.86
N MET A 112 12.82 1.68 -5.96
CA MET A 112 11.47 1.10 -6.01
C MET A 112 10.38 2.19 -5.97
N VAL A 113 10.50 3.17 -5.09
CA VAL A 113 9.52 4.27 -4.98
C VAL A 113 9.58 5.18 -6.22
N VAL A 114 10.78 5.45 -6.74
CA VAL A 114 10.97 6.14 -8.03
C VAL A 114 10.29 5.36 -9.15
N GLY A 115 10.46 4.04 -9.19
CA GLY A 115 9.84 3.12 -10.15
C GLY A 115 8.33 3.22 -10.16
N LEU A 116 7.72 3.08 -8.99
CA LEU A 116 6.28 3.18 -8.79
C LEU A 116 5.72 4.54 -9.24
N LEU A 117 6.32 5.64 -8.78
CA LEU A 117 5.88 6.98 -9.15
C LEU A 117 6.11 7.27 -10.64
N GLY A 118 7.23 6.81 -11.20
CA GLY A 118 7.56 6.99 -12.61
C GLY A 118 6.59 6.26 -13.55
N ILE A 119 6.14 5.06 -13.18
CA ILE A 119 5.10 4.33 -13.92
C ILE A 119 3.79 5.13 -13.92
N LEU A 120 3.32 5.56 -12.76
CA LEU A 120 2.08 6.33 -12.62
C LEU A 120 2.13 7.66 -13.37
N LYS A 121 3.24 8.39 -13.26
CA LYS A 121 3.48 9.66 -13.96
C LYS A 121 3.62 9.49 -15.48
N ALA A 122 4.06 8.33 -15.95
CA ALA A 122 4.02 8.00 -17.38
C ALA A 122 2.60 7.73 -17.88
N GLY A 123 1.63 7.55 -16.96
CA GLY A 123 0.25 7.16 -17.22
C GLY A 123 0.02 5.64 -17.15
N GLY A 124 1.05 4.84 -16.85
CA GLY A 124 0.91 3.39 -16.77
C GLY A 124 0.32 2.92 -15.45
N ALA A 125 -0.23 1.71 -15.47
CA ALA A 125 -0.66 0.98 -14.28
C ALA A 125 0.44 0.02 -13.83
N TYR A 126 0.89 0.09 -12.58
CA TYR A 126 1.95 -0.81 -12.11
C TYR A 126 1.39 -2.19 -11.71
N VAL A 127 2.14 -3.25 -12.02
CA VAL A 127 1.86 -4.63 -11.64
C VAL A 127 3.02 -5.11 -10.76
N PRO A 128 2.89 -5.04 -9.42
CA PRO A 128 3.98 -5.38 -8.53
C PRO A 128 4.19 -6.90 -8.49
N MET A 129 5.46 -7.30 -8.58
CA MET A 129 5.89 -8.69 -8.60
C MET A 129 7.00 -8.88 -7.57
N ASP A 130 6.75 -9.71 -6.56
CA ASP A 130 7.76 -10.02 -5.56
C ASP A 130 8.92 -10.82 -6.20
N PRO A 131 10.17 -10.31 -6.17
CA PRO A 131 11.32 -11.00 -6.75
C PRO A 131 11.65 -12.35 -6.09
N THR A 132 11.05 -12.66 -4.94
CA THR A 132 11.19 -13.95 -4.25
C THR A 132 10.23 -15.01 -4.79
N TYR A 133 9.27 -14.65 -5.64
CA TYR A 133 8.37 -15.61 -6.28
C TYR A 133 9.13 -16.54 -7.24
N PRO A 134 8.65 -17.78 -7.42
CA PRO A 134 9.18 -18.65 -8.47
C PRO A 134 9.10 -17.98 -9.85
N LYS A 135 10.10 -18.21 -10.69
CA LYS A 135 10.18 -17.66 -12.06
C LYS A 135 8.91 -17.91 -12.87
N ASP A 136 8.35 -19.12 -12.77
CA ASP A 136 7.13 -19.50 -13.49
C ASP A 136 5.92 -18.68 -13.05
N ARG A 137 5.87 -18.26 -11.77
CA ARG A 137 4.80 -17.39 -11.26
C ARG A 137 4.95 -15.98 -11.80
N ILE A 138 6.17 -15.43 -11.82
CA ILE A 138 6.44 -14.11 -12.42
C ILE A 138 6.13 -14.14 -13.92
N ALA A 139 6.53 -15.20 -14.61
CA ALA A 139 6.25 -15.42 -16.03
C ALA A 139 4.76 -15.45 -16.33
N PHE A 140 3.97 -16.16 -15.51
CA PHE A 140 2.52 -16.18 -15.60
C PHE A 140 1.92 -14.79 -15.40
N MET A 141 2.35 -14.05 -14.36
CA MET A 141 1.83 -12.71 -14.09
C MET A 141 2.12 -11.73 -15.23
N LEU A 142 3.33 -11.79 -15.82
CA LEU A 142 3.70 -10.98 -16.98
C LEU A 142 2.83 -11.29 -18.21
N GLU A 143 2.57 -12.57 -18.47
CA GLU A 143 1.72 -13.02 -19.58
C GLU A 143 0.25 -12.65 -19.38
N ASP A 144 -0.31 -12.93 -18.20
CA ASP A 144 -1.73 -12.69 -17.88
C ASP A 144 -2.04 -11.19 -17.82
N SER A 145 -1.13 -10.38 -17.26
CA SER A 145 -1.25 -8.91 -17.28
C SER A 145 -0.92 -8.28 -18.63
N LYS A 146 -0.33 -9.01 -19.59
CA LYS A 146 0.15 -8.44 -20.85
C LYS A 146 1.03 -7.20 -20.62
N ALA A 147 1.87 -7.22 -19.58
CA ALA A 147 2.72 -6.10 -19.24
C ALA A 147 3.62 -5.72 -20.43
N ALA A 148 3.62 -4.44 -20.81
CA ALA A 148 4.37 -3.96 -21.97
C ALA A 148 5.89 -3.97 -21.72
N LEU A 149 6.29 -3.73 -20.47
CA LEU A 149 7.67 -3.78 -20.01
C LEU A 149 7.75 -4.16 -18.53
N LEU A 150 8.94 -4.52 -18.08
CA LEU A 150 9.24 -4.83 -16.68
C LEU A 150 10.34 -3.91 -16.15
N VAL A 151 10.01 -3.12 -15.12
CA VAL A 151 10.94 -2.31 -14.35
C VAL A 151 11.57 -3.17 -13.25
N THR A 152 12.90 -3.16 -13.16
CA THR A 152 13.63 -4.00 -12.19
C THR A 152 14.98 -3.40 -11.78
N GLN A 153 15.85 -4.20 -11.17
CA GLN A 153 17.21 -3.85 -10.76
C GLN A 153 18.19 -4.90 -11.32
N GLN A 154 19.43 -4.49 -11.61
CA GLN A 154 20.45 -5.35 -12.18
C GLN A 154 20.70 -6.62 -11.36
N SER A 155 20.66 -6.49 -10.02
CA SER A 155 20.85 -7.61 -9.08
C SER A 155 19.77 -8.70 -9.19
N LEU A 156 18.58 -8.34 -9.69
CA LEU A 156 17.41 -9.22 -9.73
C LEU A 156 17.27 -9.97 -11.06
N LEU A 157 18.01 -9.59 -12.10
CA LEU A 157 17.91 -10.21 -13.44
C LEU A 157 18.03 -11.74 -13.41
N SER A 158 18.92 -12.28 -12.56
CA SER A 158 19.09 -13.73 -12.42
C SER A 158 17.87 -14.46 -11.84
N ARG A 159 16.99 -13.75 -11.13
CA ARG A 159 15.75 -14.26 -10.50
C ARG A 159 14.53 -14.12 -11.39
N LEU A 160 14.62 -13.34 -12.46
CA LEU A 160 13.53 -13.15 -13.41
C LEU A 160 13.45 -14.30 -14.43
N PRO A 161 12.27 -14.54 -15.02
CA PRO A 161 12.13 -15.49 -16.12
C PRO A 161 12.85 -14.97 -17.37
N ASN A 162 13.38 -15.87 -18.18
CA ASN A 162 13.92 -15.54 -19.50
C ASN A 162 12.75 -15.34 -20.48
N GLN A 163 12.07 -14.20 -20.41
CA GLN A 163 10.95 -13.83 -21.29
C GLN A 163 11.31 -12.64 -22.20
N GLN A 164 10.60 -12.51 -23.32
CA GLN A 164 10.77 -11.43 -24.30
C GLN A 164 10.02 -10.14 -23.89
N VAL A 165 10.11 -9.74 -22.63
CA VAL A 165 9.55 -8.47 -22.15
C VAL A 165 10.67 -7.45 -22.09
N SER A 166 10.43 -6.24 -22.58
CA SER A 166 11.40 -5.14 -22.48
C SER A 166 11.74 -4.86 -21.02
N LEU A 167 13.02 -4.81 -20.69
CA LEU A 167 13.50 -4.57 -19.33
C LEU A 167 13.97 -3.12 -19.18
N VAL A 168 13.67 -2.52 -18.03
CA VAL A 168 14.24 -1.24 -17.59
C VAL A 168 14.82 -1.43 -16.20
N CYS A 169 16.14 -1.38 -16.08
CA CYS A 169 16.86 -1.49 -14.82
C CYS A 169 17.02 -0.10 -14.19
N LEU A 170 16.38 0.12 -13.04
CA LEU A 170 16.38 1.39 -12.31
C LEU A 170 17.77 1.86 -11.87
N ASP A 171 18.72 0.94 -11.77
CA ASP A 171 20.13 1.20 -11.43
C ASP A 171 21.02 1.27 -12.68
N ALA A 172 20.98 0.25 -13.54
CA ALA A 172 21.87 0.17 -14.70
C ALA A 172 21.53 1.17 -15.82
N ASP A 173 20.24 1.45 -16.06
CA ASP A 173 19.80 2.38 -17.11
C ASP A 173 19.70 3.83 -16.63
N TRP A 174 19.98 4.07 -15.34
CA TRP A 174 19.86 5.39 -14.72
C TRP A 174 20.66 6.50 -15.43
N PRO A 175 21.89 6.27 -15.95
CA PRO A 175 22.62 7.30 -16.68
C PRO A 175 21.90 7.83 -17.93
N GLU A 176 21.06 7.02 -18.56
CA GLU A 176 20.23 7.43 -19.70
C GLU A 176 18.92 8.07 -19.21
N ILE A 177 18.26 7.46 -18.21
CA ILE A 177 17.04 8.00 -17.60
C ILE A 177 17.27 9.42 -17.06
N ALA A 178 18.40 9.66 -16.39
CA ALA A 178 18.74 10.94 -15.78
C ALA A 178 19.00 12.08 -16.80
N ARG A 179 19.07 11.78 -18.10
CA ARG A 179 19.17 12.79 -19.17
C ARG A 179 17.80 13.36 -19.56
N GLU A 180 16.71 12.69 -19.18
CA GLU A 180 15.36 13.19 -19.45
C GLU A 180 15.09 14.49 -18.69
N ASN A 181 14.17 15.29 -19.23
CA ASN A 181 13.70 16.50 -18.57
C ASN A 181 12.99 16.16 -17.23
N SER A 182 13.25 16.96 -16.21
CA SER A 182 12.79 16.73 -14.83
C SER A 182 11.44 17.36 -14.47
N ASP A 183 10.82 18.12 -15.38
CA ASP A 183 9.53 18.78 -15.14
C ASP A 183 8.40 17.75 -15.08
N ASN A 184 7.29 18.09 -14.43
CA ASN A 184 6.13 17.21 -14.34
C ASN A 184 5.64 16.80 -15.74
N VAL A 185 5.14 15.58 -15.81
CA VAL A 185 4.67 14.96 -17.05
C VAL A 185 3.15 14.99 -17.05
N ASP A 186 2.55 15.54 -18.11
CA ASP A 186 1.13 15.32 -18.34
C ASP A 186 0.90 13.85 -18.71
N SER A 187 0.40 13.09 -17.73
CA SER A 187 0.17 11.65 -17.84
C SER A 187 -0.99 11.28 -18.77
N GLY A 188 -1.91 12.21 -19.09
CA GLY A 188 -3.12 11.93 -19.86
C GLY A 188 -4.09 10.94 -19.18
N ILE A 189 -3.96 10.76 -17.86
CA ILE A 189 -4.79 9.86 -17.04
C ILE A 189 -6.11 10.53 -16.70
N GLU A 190 -7.18 9.77 -16.88
CA GLU A 190 -8.52 10.04 -16.38
C GLU A 190 -8.79 9.25 -15.09
N PRO A 191 -9.76 9.65 -14.25
CA PRO A 191 -10.04 8.98 -12.97
C PRO A 191 -10.33 7.48 -13.08
N ARG A 192 -10.86 7.02 -14.23
CA ARG A 192 -11.20 5.62 -14.47
C ARG A 192 -10.09 4.78 -15.09
N ASN A 193 -8.94 5.37 -15.39
CA ASN A 193 -7.79 4.57 -15.81
C ASN A 193 -7.21 3.80 -14.63
N LEU A 194 -6.57 2.67 -14.95
CA LEU A 194 -5.93 1.80 -13.99
C LEU A 194 -4.76 2.49 -13.29
N ALA A 195 -4.72 2.43 -11.97
CA ALA A 195 -3.56 2.82 -11.17
C ALA A 195 -2.62 1.62 -10.95
N TYR A 196 -3.18 0.44 -10.65
CA TYR A 196 -2.40 -0.77 -10.45
C TYR A 196 -3.21 -2.05 -10.61
N VAL A 197 -2.49 -3.17 -10.73
CA VAL A 197 -3.05 -4.52 -10.69
C VAL A 197 -2.28 -5.38 -9.69
N ILE A 198 -2.91 -5.77 -8.59
CA ILE A 198 -2.29 -6.63 -7.57
C ILE A 198 -2.83 -8.06 -7.68
N TYR A 199 -1.94 -9.04 -7.75
CA TYR A 199 -2.33 -10.45 -7.83
C TYR A 199 -2.58 -11.07 -6.45
N THR A 200 -3.72 -11.71 -6.28
CA THR A 200 -4.09 -12.45 -5.07
C THR A 200 -4.12 -13.96 -5.32
N SER A 201 -4.06 -14.76 -4.25
CA SER A 201 -4.24 -16.21 -4.35
C SER A 201 -5.69 -16.52 -4.71
N GLY A 202 -5.95 -16.90 -5.96
CA GLY A 202 -7.30 -17.27 -6.40
C GLY A 202 -7.75 -18.57 -5.75
N SER A 203 -9.05 -18.66 -5.42
CA SER A 203 -9.70 -19.89 -4.89
C SER A 203 -9.54 -21.13 -5.79
N THR A 204 -9.21 -20.92 -7.06
CA THR A 204 -8.99 -21.97 -8.08
C THR A 204 -7.53 -22.42 -8.19
N GLY A 205 -6.64 -21.91 -7.32
CA GLY A 205 -5.21 -22.21 -7.32
C GLY A 205 -4.38 -21.36 -8.30
N LYS A 206 -5.00 -20.74 -9.31
CA LYS A 206 -4.34 -19.73 -10.17
C LYS A 206 -4.46 -18.33 -9.58
N PRO A 207 -3.36 -17.55 -9.51
CA PRO A 207 -3.43 -16.15 -9.10
C PRO A 207 -4.36 -15.34 -10.00
N LYS A 208 -5.04 -14.33 -9.44
CA LYS A 208 -5.91 -13.40 -10.20
C LYS A 208 -5.49 -11.96 -9.96
N GLY A 209 -5.37 -11.17 -11.02
CA GLY A 209 -5.09 -9.73 -10.93
C GLY A 209 -6.34 -8.94 -10.53
N VAL A 210 -6.27 -8.21 -9.43
CA VAL A 210 -7.29 -7.23 -9.02
C VAL A 210 -6.92 -5.88 -9.60
N MET A 211 -7.74 -5.40 -10.53
CA MET A 211 -7.58 -4.10 -11.20
C MET A 211 -8.18 -2.98 -10.34
N VAL A 212 -7.41 -1.93 -10.10
CA VAL A 212 -7.81 -0.77 -9.31
C VAL A 212 -7.63 0.50 -10.12
N GLU A 213 -8.68 1.31 -10.22
CA GLU A 213 -8.68 2.59 -10.93
C GLU A 213 -8.20 3.74 -10.02
N HIS A 214 -7.70 4.82 -10.62
CA HIS A 214 -7.25 5.99 -9.86
C HIS A 214 -8.33 6.57 -8.93
N HIS A 215 -9.59 6.61 -9.38
CA HIS A 215 -10.69 7.15 -8.58
C HIS A 215 -10.98 6.31 -7.34
N ASN A 216 -10.70 4.99 -7.37
CA ASN A 216 -10.86 4.17 -6.18
C ASN A 216 -9.82 4.55 -5.12
N VAL A 217 -8.58 4.79 -5.56
CA VAL A 217 -7.47 5.16 -4.66
C VAL A 217 -7.68 6.54 -4.07
N THR A 218 -8.11 7.52 -4.86
CA THR A 218 -8.32 8.87 -4.34
C THR A 218 -9.52 8.93 -3.40
N ASN A 219 -10.57 8.14 -3.65
CA ASN A 219 -11.64 7.92 -2.68
C ASN A 219 -11.11 7.27 -1.38
N PHE A 220 -10.25 6.24 -1.52
CA PHE A 220 -9.60 5.60 -0.37
C PHE A 220 -8.79 6.61 0.45
N PHE A 221 -8.06 7.51 -0.20
CA PHE A 221 -7.31 8.56 0.47
C PHE A 221 -8.21 9.48 1.31
N THR A 222 -9.32 9.97 0.75
CA THR A 222 -10.30 10.76 1.50
C THR A 222 -10.86 10.00 2.70
N GLY A 223 -11.12 8.70 2.53
CA GLY A 223 -11.54 7.84 3.65
C GLY A 223 -10.49 7.73 4.75
N MET A 224 -9.20 7.67 4.39
CA MET A 224 -8.09 7.60 5.34
C MET A 224 -7.82 8.93 6.05
N ASP A 225 -8.01 10.06 5.37
CA ASP A 225 -7.90 11.40 5.94
C ASP A 225 -8.82 11.53 7.18
N GLN A 226 -10.06 11.07 7.06
CA GLN A 226 -11.03 11.06 8.17
C GLN A 226 -10.65 10.12 9.33
N ARG A 227 -9.90 9.05 9.06
CA ARG A 227 -9.62 7.98 10.04
C ARG A 227 -8.30 8.18 10.77
N ILE A 228 -7.28 8.63 10.06
CA ILE A 228 -5.91 8.77 10.57
C ILE A 228 -5.62 10.23 10.92
N GLY A 229 -6.21 11.17 10.19
CA GLY A 229 -5.88 12.59 10.17
C GLY A 229 -4.82 12.91 9.11
N GLU A 230 -4.83 14.15 8.63
CA GLU A 230 -3.95 14.61 7.54
C GLU A 230 -2.61 15.17 8.02
N GLU A 231 -2.43 15.35 9.34
CA GLU A 231 -1.19 15.93 9.86
C GLU A 231 0.03 15.03 9.59
N PRO A 232 1.05 15.52 8.86
CA PRO A 232 2.20 14.71 8.50
C PRO A 232 2.99 14.24 9.73
N GLY A 233 3.56 13.05 9.57
CA GLY A 233 4.46 12.44 10.55
C GLY A 233 5.57 11.65 9.88
N VAL A 234 6.04 10.63 10.59
CA VAL A 234 7.03 9.68 10.10
C VAL A 234 6.37 8.31 10.06
N TRP A 235 6.26 7.75 8.86
CA TRP A 235 5.66 6.44 8.62
C TRP A 235 6.74 5.38 8.46
N LEU A 236 6.62 4.26 9.15
CA LEU A 236 7.48 3.09 8.92
C LEU A 236 6.79 2.13 7.95
N ALA A 237 7.33 2.05 6.72
CA ALA A 237 6.80 1.22 5.65
C ALA A 237 7.44 -0.17 5.70
N VAL A 238 6.63 -1.18 5.98
CA VAL A 238 7.06 -2.57 6.23
C VAL A 238 6.35 -3.57 5.35
N THR A 239 5.35 -3.15 4.56
CA THR A 239 4.52 -4.03 3.74
C THR A 239 5.10 -4.18 2.33
N SER A 240 4.99 -5.40 1.76
CA SER A 240 5.46 -5.64 0.39
C SER A 240 4.54 -4.92 -0.60
N ILE A 241 5.11 -4.38 -1.68
CA ILE A 241 4.36 -3.68 -2.74
C ILE A 241 3.39 -4.61 -3.49
N SER A 242 3.52 -5.93 -3.30
CA SER A 242 2.56 -6.93 -3.80
C SER A 242 1.30 -7.05 -2.94
N PHE A 243 1.15 -6.25 -1.88
CA PHE A 243 -0.05 -6.14 -1.07
C PHE A 243 -0.56 -4.70 -1.08
N ASP A 244 -1.88 -4.54 -1.14
CA ASP A 244 -2.54 -3.24 -1.33
C ASP A 244 -2.31 -2.26 -0.16
N ILE A 245 -1.99 -2.73 1.03
CA ILE A 245 -1.64 -1.86 2.16
C ILE A 245 -0.40 -0.99 1.86
N SER A 246 0.50 -1.41 0.95
CA SER A 246 1.61 -0.54 0.54
C SER A 246 1.12 0.77 -0.09
N VAL A 247 -0.11 0.82 -0.61
CA VAL A 247 -0.71 2.04 -1.17
C VAL A 247 -0.95 3.08 -0.07
N LEU A 248 -1.37 2.65 1.11
CA LEU A 248 -1.44 3.49 2.31
C LEU A 248 -0.03 3.93 2.74
N GLU A 249 0.89 2.97 2.89
CA GLU A 249 2.22 3.25 3.43
C GLU A 249 3.05 4.20 2.55
N LEU A 250 2.85 4.17 1.23
CA LEU A 250 3.62 4.93 0.25
C LEU A 250 2.84 6.11 -0.33
N PHE A 251 1.69 5.89 -0.95
CA PHE A 251 1.06 6.94 -1.76
C PHE A 251 0.17 7.86 -0.93
N TRP A 252 -0.61 7.33 0.02
CA TRP A 252 -1.39 8.19 0.92
C TRP A 252 -0.45 9.07 1.75
N THR A 253 0.59 8.49 2.35
CA THR A 253 1.59 9.22 3.15
C THR A 253 2.33 10.29 2.34
N LEU A 254 2.88 9.94 1.17
CA LEU A 254 3.58 10.90 0.32
C LEU A 254 2.65 12.01 -0.19
N ALA A 255 1.37 11.73 -0.38
CA ALA A 255 0.40 12.74 -0.76
C ALA A 255 0.04 13.74 0.36
N ARG A 256 0.46 13.48 1.62
CA ARG A 256 0.17 14.34 2.80
C ARG A 256 1.44 14.86 3.48
N GLY A 257 2.61 14.73 2.85
CA GLY A 257 3.84 15.34 3.34
C GLY A 257 4.55 14.51 4.42
N PHE A 258 4.18 13.24 4.59
CA PHE A 258 4.87 12.35 5.53
C PHE A 258 6.29 12.07 5.09
N LYS A 259 7.17 11.80 6.06
CA LYS A 259 8.46 11.13 5.81
C LYS A 259 8.23 9.61 5.87
N VAL A 260 8.50 8.91 4.78
CA VAL A 260 8.38 7.45 4.69
C VAL A 260 9.74 6.79 4.92
N VAL A 261 9.82 5.92 5.92
CA VAL A 261 11.02 5.13 6.23
C VAL A 261 10.80 3.72 5.71
N LEU A 262 11.53 3.33 4.67
CA LEU A 262 11.48 2.01 4.05
C LEU A 262 12.33 1.02 4.85
N VAL A 263 11.70 -0.07 5.29
CA VAL A 263 12.42 -1.19 5.90
C VAL A 263 12.68 -2.27 4.86
N THR A 264 13.94 -2.57 4.58
CA THR A 264 14.30 -3.64 3.63
C THR A 264 13.85 -5.02 4.13
N ASP A 265 13.67 -5.98 3.23
CA ASP A 265 13.32 -7.35 3.64
C ASP A 265 14.38 -7.99 4.54
N GLU A 266 15.66 -7.69 4.28
CA GLU A 266 16.78 -8.12 5.14
C GLU A 266 16.63 -7.57 6.57
N ASP A 267 16.34 -6.27 6.69
CA ASP A 267 16.24 -5.60 7.98
C ASP A 267 14.97 -6.03 8.74
N ARG A 268 13.87 -6.32 8.03
CA ARG A 268 12.64 -6.88 8.63
C ARG A 268 12.89 -8.25 9.25
N MET A 269 13.70 -9.08 8.61
CA MET A 269 14.02 -10.44 9.08
C MET A 269 15.21 -10.48 10.05
N ALA A 270 15.88 -9.34 10.28
CA ALA A 270 16.98 -9.25 11.22
C ALA A 270 16.46 -9.38 12.66
N ALA A 271 16.84 -10.47 13.34
CA ALA A 271 16.69 -10.57 14.78
C ALA A 271 17.61 -9.54 15.49
N PRO A 272 17.25 -9.03 16.67
CA PRO A 272 18.18 -8.27 17.51
C PRO A 272 19.46 -9.09 17.67
N GLN A 273 20.62 -8.46 17.44
CA GLN A 273 21.89 -9.17 17.26
C GLN A 273 22.17 -10.16 18.41
N SER A 274 22.39 -11.43 18.07
CA SER A 274 23.38 -12.24 18.76
C SER A 274 24.72 -12.02 18.03
N PRO A 275 25.83 -11.74 18.73
CA PRO A 275 27.10 -11.45 18.08
C PRO A 275 27.52 -12.61 17.15
N GLY A 276 27.79 -12.31 15.87
CA GLY A 276 28.45 -13.25 14.94
C GLY A 276 27.64 -13.79 13.75
N ARG A 277 26.38 -13.36 13.52
CA ARG A 277 25.61 -13.81 12.34
C ARG A 277 26.08 -13.10 11.07
N LYS A 278 26.91 -13.77 10.25
CA LYS A 278 27.22 -13.33 8.87
C LYS A 278 26.01 -13.59 7.99
N VAL A 279 25.41 -12.54 7.43
CA VAL A 279 24.43 -12.67 6.35
C VAL A 279 25.19 -12.83 5.03
N SER A 280 24.66 -13.66 4.13
CA SER A 280 25.08 -13.72 2.73
C SER A 280 25.12 -12.29 2.16
N HIS A 281 26.23 -11.93 1.49
CA HIS A 281 26.62 -10.59 0.98
C HIS A 281 27.62 -9.76 1.81
N GLY A 282 28.31 -10.35 2.81
CA GLY A 282 29.66 -9.91 3.19
C GLY A 282 29.83 -8.49 3.74
N ARG A 283 28.77 -7.83 4.21
CA ARG A 283 28.83 -6.51 4.87
C ARG A 283 28.68 -6.67 6.39
N SER A 284 29.56 -6.00 7.15
CA SER A 284 29.50 -5.95 8.62
C SER A 284 28.27 -5.14 9.04
N LEU A 285 27.40 -5.73 9.87
CA LEU A 285 26.28 -5.02 10.48
C LEU A 285 26.73 -4.44 11.83
N ASP A 286 27.47 -3.33 11.78
CA ASP A 286 27.83 -2.59 13.00
C ASP A 286 26.63 -1.79 13.57
N HIS A 287 25.48 -1.79 12.86
CA HIS A 287 24.25 -1.07 13.23
C HIS A 287 23.07 -2.04 13.45
N ASP A 288 22.26 -1.79 14.49
CA ASP A 288 21.02 -2.51 14.77
C ASP A 288 19.88 -1.95 13.91
N TYR A 289 19.51 -2.72 12.87
CA TYR A 289 18.40 -2.41 11.97
C TYR A 289 17.09 -3.10 12.36
N SER A 290 16.93 -3.59 13.60
CA SER A 290 15.64 -4.11 14.06
C SER A 290 14.53 -3.06 13.91
N LEU A 291 13.29 -3.52 13.71
CA LEU A 291 12.13 -2.63 13.56
C LEU A 291 11.99 -1.67 14.74
N VAL A 292 12.24 -2.13 15.97
CA VAL A 292 12.20 -1.29 17.18
C VAL A 292 13.27 -0.20 17.13
N SER A 293 14.50 -0.55 16.76
CA SER A 293 15.61 0.41 16.66
C SER A 293 15.39 1.42 15.54
N GLN A 294 14.90 1.00 14.37
CA GLN A 294 14.52 1.91 13.28
C GLN A 294 13.37 2.84 13.68
N THR A 295 12.36 2.32 14.39
CA THR A 295 11.24 3.12 14.90
C THR A 295 11.74 4.26 15.79
N LYS A 296 12.67 3.95 16.71
CA LYS A 296 13.28 4.94 17.61
C LYS A 296 14.18 5.92 16.84
N ALA A 297 15.09 5.41 16.01
CA ALA A 297 16.10 6.20 15.33
C ALA A 297 15.49 7.26 14.40
N HIS A 298 14.41 6.91 13.70
CA HIS A 298 13.76 7.84 12.76
C HIS A 298 12.64 8.68 13.39
N GLY A 299 12.34 8.47 14.68
CA GLY A 299 11.23 9.13 15.37
C GLY A 299 9.89 8.79 14.73
N VAL A 300 9.68 7.51 14.40
CA VAL A 300 8.46 7.02 13.75
C VAL A 300 7.25 7.36 14.62
N THR A 301 6.22 7.91 13.98
CA THR A 301 4.96 8.28 14.63
C THR A 301 3.78 7.43 14.18
N HIS A 302 3.87 6.81 13.00
CA HIS A 302 2.81 6.00 12.41
C HIS A 302 3.35 4.65 11.96
N LEU A 303 2.59 3.60 12.26
CA LEU A 303 2.84 2.24 11.78
C LEU A 303 1.51 1.56 11.52
N GLN A 304 1.39 0.95 10.34
CA GLN A 304 0.42 -0.10 10.08
C GLN A 304 1.18 -1.42 10.01
N CYS A 305 0.66 -2.46 10.67
CA CYS A 305 1.21 -3.80 10.54
C CYS A 305 0.18 -4.89 10.90
N THR A 306 0.56 -6.15 10.72
CA THR A 306 -0.24 -7.27 11.22
C THR A 306 -0.09 -7.43 12.74
N PRO A 307 -1.11 -7.96 13.44
CA PRO A 307 -0.98 -8.37 14.84
C PRO A 307 0.24 -9.25 15.10
N SER A 308 0.58 -10.17 14.19
CA SER A 308 1.79 -11.00 14.28
C SER A 308 3.08 -10.17 14.27
N LEU A 309 3.19 -9.17 13.38
CA LEU A 309 4.37 -8.29 13.36
C LEU A 309 4.44 -7.40 14.60
N ALA A 310 3.30 -6.86 15.05
CA ALA A 310 3.23 -6.09 16.29
C ALA A 310 3.65 -6.91 17.50
N ARG A 311 3.27 -8.20 17.57
CA ARG A 311 3.73 -9.12 18.61
C ARG A 311 5.24 -9.34 18.53
N MET A 312 5.77 -9.60 17.34
CA MET A 312 7.21 -9.75 17.13
C MET A 312 7.98 -8.54 17.65
N MET A 313 7.52 -7.32 17.33
CA MET A 313 8.10 -6.09 17.84
C MET A 313 7.93 -5.96 19.36
N ALA A 314 6.74 -6.26 19.89
CA ALA A 314 6.43 -6.18 21.32
C ALA A 314 7.30 -7.11 22.18
N ASP A 315 7.74 -8.24 21.63
CA ASP A 315 8.60 -9.22 22.31
C ASP A 315 10.08 -8.84 22.27
N GLN A 316 10.47 -7.83 21.47
CA GLN A 316 11.82 -7.27 21.48
C GLN A 316 12.03 -6.31 22.68
N PRO A 317 13.28 -6.14 23.15
CA PRO A 317 13.61 -5.19 24.22
C PRO A 317 13.12 -3.76 23.92
N GLY A 318 12.28 -3.21 24.80
CA GLY A 318 11.67 -1.89 24.63
C GLY A 318 10.61 -1.80 23.52
N GLY A 319 10.16 -2.93 22.98
CA GLY A 319 9.18 -3.01 21.90
C GLY A 319 7.81 -2.47 22.27
N ILE A 320 7.25 -2.90 23.41
CA ILE A 320 5.97 -2.38 23.92
C ILE A 320 6.02 -0.86 24.14
N GLU A 321 7.08 -0.36 24.77
CA GLU A 321 7.25 1.08 24.97
C GLU A 321 7.30 1.84 23.64
N THR A 322 7.99 1.27 22.65
CA THR A 322 8.10 1.85 21.32
C THR A 322 6.76 1.92 20.60
N LEU A 323 6.00 0.82 20.59
CA LEU A 323 4.68 0.73 19.96
C LEU A 323 3.66 1.65 20.63
N THR A 324 3.69 1.76 21.96
CA THR A 324 2.76 2.61 22.73
C THR A 324 3.07 4.10 22.65
N ARG A 325 4.30 4.47 22.26
CA ARG A 325 4.70 5.87 22.00
C ARG A 325 4.28 6.36 20.61
N LEU A 326 3.89 5.48 19.69
CA LEU A 326 3.41 5.89 18.37
C LEU A 326 2.19 6.81 18.51
N LYS A 327 2.08 7.80 17.61
CA LYS A 327 0.88 8.64 17.50
C LYS A 327 -0.29 7.79 16.98
N ARG A 328 -0.03 6.93 16.00
CA ARG A 328 -1.01 6.00 15.42
C ARG A 328 -0.38 4.62 15.23
N LEU A 329 -1.03 3.60 15.79
CA LEU A 329 -0.75 2.20 15.51
C LEU A 329 -2.01 1.57 14.90
N MET A 330 -1.88 1.06 13.68
CA MET A 330 -2.95 0.40 12.95
C MET A 330 -2.65 -1.09 12.84
N LEU A 331 -3.55 -1.93 13.35
CA LEU A 331 -3.38 -3.39 13.29
C LEU A 331 -4.43 -4.00 12.36
N GLY A 332 -4.00 -4.79 11.38
CA GLY A 332 -4.91 -5.39 10.40
C GLY A 332 -4.39 -6.62 9.69
N GLY A 333 -5.25 -7.23 8.86
CA GLY A 333 -4.94 -8.45 8.10
C GLY A 333 -5.07 -9.77 8.89
N GLU A 334 -5.15 -9.72 10.22
CA GLU A 334 -5.35 -10.88 11.09
C GLU A 334 -6.33 -10.54 12.23
N ALA A 335 -6.85 -11.57 12.91
CA ALA A 335 -7.60 -11.36 14.15
C ALA A 335 -6.65 -10.81 15.24
N LEU A 336 -7.04 -9.72 15.91
CA LEU A 336 -6.25 -9.14 16.99
C LEU A 336 -6.38 -9.97 18.28
N PRO A 337 -5.29 -10.56 18.82
CA PRO A 337 -5.36 -11.31 20.06
C PRO A 337 -5.59 -10.39 21.26
N ALA A 338 -6.49 -10.80 22.17
CA ALA A 338 -6.84 -10.01 23.35
C ALA A 338 -5.64 -9.74 24.28
N ASP A 339 -4.71 -10.69 24.42
CA ASP A 339 -3.52 -10.52 25.25
C ASP A 339 -2.54 -9.49 24.66
N LEU A 340 -2.40 -9.41 23.33
CA LEU A 340 -1.61 -8.37 22.67
C LEU A 340 -2.25 -7.00 22.91
N LEU A 341 -3.57 -6.90 22.75
CA LEU A 341 -4.32 -5.68 23.04
C LEU A 341 -4.11 -5.21 24.48
N SER A 342 -4.19 -6.13 25.46
CA SER A 342 -3.93 -5.82 26.87
C SER A 342 -2.49 -5.31 27.10
N ARG A 343 -1.49 -5.91 26.46
CA ARG A 343 -0.09 -5.45 26.56
C ARG A 343 0.10 -4.04 26.00
N LEU A 344 -0.56 -3.72 24.89
CA LEU A 344 -0.50 -2.40 24.25
C LEU A 344 -1.28 -1.33 25.03
N HIS A 345 -2.35 -1.69 25.74
CA HIS A 345 -3.11 -0.76 26.57
C HIS A 345 -2.53 -0.56 27.97
N GLY A 346 -1.91 -1.59 28.55
CA GLY A 346 -1.44 -1.61 29.94
C GLY A 346 -0.29 -0.65 30.26
N SER A 347 0.31 0.01 29.25
CA SER A 347 1.54 0.82 29.43
C SER A 347 1.31 2.33 29.64
N ASN A 348 0.10 2.87 29.45
CA ASN A 348 -0.38 4.20 29.91
C ASN A 348 -1.59 4.61 29.07
N GLY A 349 -2.78 4.70 29.67
CA GLY A 349 -3.91 5.60 29.35
C GLY A 349 -4.22 6.05 27.91
N ALA A 350 -3.85 5.30 26.87
CA ALA A 350 -3.92 5.73 25.47
C ALA A 350 -5.00 4.99 24.66
N ALA A 351 -6.23 4.99 25.16
CA ALA A 351 -7.38 4.33 24.51
C ALA A 351 -7.78 4.94 23.15
N GLY A 352 -7.09 5.98 22.64
CA GLY A 352 -7.41 6.66 21.37
C GLY A 352 -6.37 6.50 20.25
N ARG A 353 -5.36 5.63 20.40
CA ARG A 353 -4.21 5.54 19.46
C ARG A 353 -4.14 4.23 18.66
N LEU A 354 -4.97 3.26 19.02
CA LEU A 354 -5.06 1.97 18.34
C LEU A 354 -6.27 1.96 17.41
N HIS A 355 -6.02 1.88 16.12
CA HIS A 355 -7.07 1.67 15.12
C HIS A 355 -7.03 0.21 14.70
N HIS A 356 -8.14 -0.50 14.92
CA HIS A 356 -8.29 -1.84 14.38
C HIS A 356 -8.75 -1.74 12.93
N TYR A 357 -7.90 -2.16 12.00
CA TYR A 357 -8.16 -2.07 10.58
C TYR A 357 -8.46 -3.46 10.04
N ARG A 358 -9.71 -3.76 9.69
CA ARG A 358 -10.02 -4.98 8.93
C ARG A 358 -9.73 -4.69 7.47
N GLN A 359 -8.71 -5.35 6.93
CA GLN A 359 -8.52 -5.46 5.49
C GLN A 359 -9.73 -6.24 4.98
N THR A 360 -10.59 -5.56 4.24
CA THR A 360 -11.61 -6.20 3.41
C THR A 360 -11.09 -6.04 2.00
N ASP A 361 -11.16 -7.10 1.20
CA ASP A 361 -10.71 -7.16 -0.21
C ASP A 361 -11.30 -6.04 -1.11
N CYS A 362 -12.16 -5.20 -0.55
CA CYS A 362 -12.97 -4.18 -1.21
C CYS A 362 -12.42 -2.74 -1.03
N GLN A 363 -11.37 -2.51 -0.24
CA GLN A 363 -10.93 -1.14 0.12
C GLN A 363 -10.46 -0.31 -1.07
N HIS A 364 -9.95 -0.98 -2.10
CA HIS A 364 -9.49 -0.34 -3.34
C HIS A 364 -10.35 -0.68 -4.55
N ALA A 365 -11.21 -1.70 -4.48
CA ALA A 365 -12.01 -2.13 -5.62
C ALA A 365 -13.47 -1.66 -5.55
N GLY A 366 -13.97 -1.25 -4.39
CA GLY A 366 -15.41 -0.94 -4.22
C GLY A 366 -16.35 -2.11 -4.51
N VAL A 367 -15.84 -3.31 -4.80
CA VAL A 367 -16.65 -4.49 -5.10
C VAL A 367 -16.83 -5.31 -3.83
N CYS A 368 -17.85 -4.97 -3.05
CA CYS A 368 -18.56 -5.98 -2.26
C CYS A 368 -19.56 -6.63 -3.22
N GLY A 369 -19.36 -7.92 -3.52
CA GLY A 369 -20.32 -8.72 -4.28
C GLY A 369 -21.58 -9.04 -3.51
#